data_AF-A0A418KKJ1-F1
#
_entry.id   AF-A0A418KKJ1-F1
#
_cell.length_a   1.000
_cell.length_b   1.000
_cell.length_c   1.000
_cell.angle_alpha   90.00
_cell.angle_beta   90.00
_cell.angle_gamma   90.00
#
_symmetry.space_group_name_H-M   'P 1'
#
loop_
_entity.id
_entity.type
_entity.pdbx_description
1 polymer ?
#
loop_
_entity_poly.entity_id
_entity_poly.type
_entity_poly.pdbx_seq_one_letter_code
_entity_poly.pdbx_strand_id
1 'polypeptide(L)'
;MIRHVEVRAGTYHDSVTLMQVSQAVQGEDGVSGALVAMATQLNLDLLGGMGFDVPAASPNDLVIGVTADDDAALGRALARVESALAARPPDGPGAGGFGAAPAPRT
;
A
#
# COMPACT_ATOMS: atom_id res chain seq x y z
N MET A 1 -21.11 0.00 3.80
CA MET A 1 -19.73 0.50 3.63
C MET A 1 -19.14 0.82 4.98
N ILE A 2 -18.01 0.20 5.27
CA ILE A 2 -17.22 0.26 6.48
C ILE A 2 -15.88 0.91 6.12
N ARG A 3 -15.38 1.77 7.01
CA ARG A 3 -14.06 2.39 6.88
C ARG A 3 -13.20 1.96 8.05
N HIS A 4 -12.06 1.36 7.73
CA HIS A 4 -11.04 0.98 8.70
C HIS A 4 -9.80 1.81 8.46
N VAL A 5 -9.24 2.36 9.53
CA VAL A 5 -7.96 3.04 9.51
C VAL A 5 -7.13 2.55 10.69
N GLU A 6 -5.88 2.23 10.44
CA GLU A 6 -4.93 1.88 11.48
C GLU A 6 -3.53 2.41 11.16
N VAL A 7 -2.76 2.65 12.22
CA VAL A 7 -1.36 3.08 12.15
C VAL A 7 -0.51 2.00 12.78
N ARG A 8 0.54 1.60 12.08
CA ARG A 8 1.54 0.66 12.60
C ARG A 8 2.87 1.39 12.73
N ALA A 9 3.36 1.44 13.95
CA ALA A 9 4.71 1.90 14.22
C ALA A 9 5.70 0.81 13.81
N GLY A 10 6.69 1.19 13.00
CA GLY A 10 7.85 0.34 12.77
C GLY A 10 8.01 -0.18 11.35
N THR A 11 9.27 -0.09 10.93
CA THR A 11 9.86 -0.54 9.67
C THR A 11 9.45 0.30 8.47
N TYR A 12 10.45 0.97 7.92
CA TYR A 12 10.35 1.65 6.64
C TYR A 12 10.12 0.61 5.54
N HIS A 13 9.09 0.83 4.72
CA HIS A 13 8.84 0.07 3.51
C HIS A 13 9.10 0.97 2.30
N ASP A 14 9.65 0.41 1.22
CA ASP A 14 9.81 1.16 0.00
C ASP A 14 8.45 1.51 -0.63
N SER A 15 8.37 2.65 -1.30
CA SER A 15 7.12 3.16 -1.86
C SER A 15 6.53 2.25 -2.95
N VAL A 16 7.35 1.50 -3.69
CA VAL A 16 6.87 0.59 -4.75
C VAL A 16 6.16 -0.61 -4.13
N THR A 17 6.72 -1.22 -3.09
CA THR A 17 6.07 -2.29 -2.31
C THR A 17 4.74 -1.81 -1.75
N LEU A 18 4.70 -0.62 -1.14
CA LEU A 18 3.47 -0.06 -0.59
C LEU A 18 2.40 0.24 -1.66
N MET A 19 2.81 0.72 -2.84
CA MET A 19 1.90 0.90 -3.98
C MET A 19 1.37 -0.43 -4.52
N GLN A 20 2.19 -1.48 -4.56
CA GLN A 20 1.75 -2.81 -4.97
C GLN A 20 0.76 -3.42 -3.96
N VAL A 21 1.03 -3.26 -2.67
CA VAL A 21 0.13 -3.68 -1.59
C VAL A 21 -1.21 -2.94 -1.71
N SER A 22 -1.18 -1.62 -1.88
CA SER A 22 -2.40 -0.81 -2.03
C SER A 22 -3.25 -1.29 -3.20
N GLN A 23 -2.64 -1.53 -4.37
CA GLN A 23 -3.36 -2.05 -5.55
C GLN A 23 -3.89 -3.47 -5.34
N ALA A 24 -3.12 -4.34 -4.70
CA ALA A 24 -3.55 -5.70 -4.42
C ALA A 24 -4.78 -5.73 -3.51
N VAL A 25 -4.86 -4.83 -2.53
CA VAL A 25 -5.99 -4.72 -1.60
C VAL A 25 -7.20 -4.08 -2.28
N GLN A 26 -6.99 -3.08 -3.14
CA GLN A 26 -8.08 -2.48 -3.94
C GLN A 26 -8.72 -3.48 -4.92
N GLY A 27 -7.98 -4.52 -5.33
CA GLY A 27 -8.49 -5.58 -6.21
C GLY A 27 -9.37 -6.62 -5.51
N GLU A 28 -9.53 -6.56 -4.19
CA GLU A 28 -10.39 -7.49 -3.44
C GLU A 28 -11.88 -7.17 -3.65
N ASP A 29 -12.68 -8.22 -3.86
CA ASP A 29 -14.12 -8.08 -4.02
C ASP A 29 -14.76 -7.43 -2.79
N GLY A 30 -15.49 -6.34 -3.02
CA GLY A 30 -16.15 -5.54 -2.00
C GLY A 30 -15.25 -4.48 -1.35
N VAL A 31 -14.04 -4.23 -1.88
CA VAL A 31 -13.21 -3.08 -1.51
C VAL A 31 -13.44 -1.95 -2.50
N SER A 32 -13.81 -0.77 -2.01
CA SER A 32 -14.04 0.43 -2.84
C SER A 32 -12.91 1.46 -2.73
N GLY A 33 -12.00 1.29 -1.77
CA GLY A 33 -10.78 2.11 -1.69
C GLY A 33 -9.80 1.54 -0.67
N ALA A 34 -8.51 1.62 -0.98
CA ALA A 34 -7.46 1.28 -0.03
C ALA A 34 -6.21 2.12 -0.23
N LEU A 35 -5.57 2.50 0.87
CA LEU A 35 -4.27 3.18 0.90
C LEU A 35 -3.40 2.51 1.95
N VAL A 36 -2.26 2.01 1.51
CA VAL A 36 -1.20 1.49 2.38
C VAL A 36 0.05 2.29 2.06
N ALA A 37 0.47 3.16 2.98
CA ALA A 37 1.54 4.11 2.72
C ALA A 37 2.25 4.53 4.02
N MET A 38 3.46 5.07 3.91
CA MET A 38 4.08 5.79 5.02
C MET A 38 3.24 7.03 5.35
N ALA A 39 3.08 7.36 6.63
CA ALA A 39 2.25 8.44 7.15
C ALA A 39 2.89 9.84 6.95
N THR A 40 3.47 10.06 5.76
CA THR A 40 3.88 11.39 5.31
C THR A 40 2.66 12.30 5.21
N GLN A 41 2.86 13.62 5.34
CA GLN A 41 1.77 14.59 5.25
C GLN A 41 0.92 14.41 4.00
N LEU A 42 1.57 14.21 2.84
CA LEU A 42 0.88 13.96 1.57
C LEU A 42 -0.06 12.76 1.65
N ASN A 43 0.39 11.64 2.24
CA ASN A 43 -0.40 10.42 2.32
C ASN A 43 -1.54 10.54 3.36
N LEU A 44 -1.33 11.30 4.43
CA LEU A 44 -2.38 11.63 5.40
C LEU A 44 -3.45 12.53 4.77
N ASP A 45 -3.06 13.49 3.94
CA ASP A 45 -3.99 14.34 3.20
C ASP A 45 -4.79 13.51 2.18
N LEU A 46 -4.16 12.56 1.49
CA LEU A 46 -4.83 11.60 0.62
C LEU A 46 -5.83 10.72 1.39
N LEU A 47 -5.44 10.24 2.58
CA LEU A 47 -6.30 9.46 3.47
C LEU A 47 -7.55 10.26 3.89
N GLY A 48 -7.37 11.53 4.27
CA GLY A 48 -8.47 12.43 4.56
C GLY A 48 -9.37 12.70 3.34
N GLY A 49 -8.77 12.84 2.16
CA GLY A 49 -9.50 13.01 0.89
C GLY A 49 -10.40 11.82 0.52
N MET A 50 -10.07 10.61 0.98
CA MET A 50 -10.91 9.42 0.83
C MET A 50 -12.02 9.32 1.92
N GLY A 51 -12.06 10.26 2.86
CA GLY A 51 -13.09 10.33 3.89
C GLY A 51 -12.83 9.48 5.14
N PHE A 52 -11.57 9.13 5.40
CA PHE A 52 -11.14 8.53 6.67
C PHE A 52 -10.87 9.61 7.72
N ASP A 53 -11.02 9.24 8.98
CA ASP A 53 -10.49 10.04 10.08
C ASP A 53 -8.97 9.84 10.14
N VAL A 54 -8.22 10.92 10.11
CA VAL A 54 -6.75 10.87 9.97
C VAL A 54 -6.12 10.79 11.36
N PRO A 55 -5.51 9.66 11.73
CA PRO A 55 -4.87 9.52 13.04
C PRO A 55 -3.60 10.34 13.14
N ALA A 56 -3.23 10.72 14.36
CA ALA A 56 -1.91 11.31 14.62
C ALA A 56 -0.82 10.23 14.40
N ALA A 57 0.06 10.46 13.43
CA ALA A 57 1.12 9.54 13.05
C ALA A 57 2.40 10.32 12.68
N SER A 58 3.55 9.68 12.87
CA SER A 58 4.84 10.16 12.40
C SER A 58 5.03 9.80 10.92
N PRO A 59 5.81 10.56 10.13
CA PRO A 59 6.15 10.19 8.75
C PRO A 59 6.80 8.81 8.57
N ASN A 60 7.33 8.21 9.65
CA ASN A 60 7.94 6.88 9.67
C ASN A 60 6.95 5.75 9.98
N ASP A 61 5.70 6.08 10.32
CA ASP A 61 4.68 5.09 10.62
C ASP A 61 4.01 4.64 9.33
N LEU A 62 3.53 3.40 9.30
CA LEU A 62 2.68 2.90 8.23
C LEU A 62 1.23 3.24 8.55
N VAL A 63 0.51 3.80 7.58
CA VAL A 63 -0.94 3.98 7.65
C VAL A 63 -1.63 3.05 6.65
N ILE A 64 -2.69 2.39 7.13
CA ILE A 64 -3.52 1.46 6.35
C ILE A 64 -4.95 1.96 6.45
N GLY A 65 -5.51 2.42 5.34
CA GLY A 65 -6.92 2.79 5.19
C GLY A 65 -7.62 1.84 4.23
N VAL A 66 -8.76 1.28 4.62
CA VAL A 66 -9.58 0.39 3.78
C VAL A 66 -11.05 0.79 3.88
N THR A 67 -11.69 1.01 2.72
CA THR A 67 -13.15 1.13 2.60
C THR A 67 -13.68 -0.14 1.95
N ALA A 68 -14.57 -0.84 2.65
CA ALA A 68 -15.15 -2.09 2.20
C ALA A 68 -16.68 -2.07 2.33
N ASP A 69 -17.38 -2.94 1.61
CA ASP A 69 -18.85 -2.98 1.63
C ASP A 69 -19.40 -3.54 2.95
N ASP A 70 -18.75 -4.59 3.46
CA ASP A 70 -19.09 -5.33 4.69
C ASP A 70 -17.84 -5.81 5.46
N ASP A 71 -18.06 -6.38 6.64
CA ASP A 71 -16.98 -6.89 7.52
C ASP A 71 -16.19 -8.05 6.92
N ALA A 72 -16.82 -8.84 6.04
CA ALA A 72 -16.15 -9.97 5.40
C ALA A 72 -15.15 -9.49 4.33
N ALA A 73 -15.54 -8.48 3.54
CA ALA A 73 -14.66 -7.79 2.60
C ALA A 73 -13.53 -7.08 3.32
N LEU A 74 -13.82 -6.40 4.44
CA LEU A 74 -12.79 -5.79 5.28
C LEU A 74 -11.79 -6.84 5.82
N GLY A 75 -12.29 -7.97 6.32
CA GLY A 75 -11.44 -9.06 6.82
C GLY A 75 -10.51 -9.64 5.73
N ARG A 76 -11.01 -9.83 4.50
CA ARG A 76 -10.18 -10.25 3.36
C ARG A 76 -9.14 -9.20 3.00
N ALA A 77 -9.54 -7.93 2.94
CA ALA A 77 -8.64 -6.82 2.64
C ALA A 77 -7.50 -6.72 3.64
N LEU A 78 -7.79 -6.79 4.95
CA LEU A 78 -6.76 -6.76 5.99
C LEU A 78 -5.84 -7.98 5.94
N ALA A 79 -6.40 -9.18 5.73
CA ALA A 79 -5.58 -10.38 5.52
C ALA A 79 -4.68 -10.25 4.29
N ARG A 80 -5.15 -9.59 3.21
CA ARG A 80 -4.37 -9.30 2.02
C ARG A 80 -3.23 -8.34 2.32
N VAL A 81 -3.47 -7.26 3.08
CA VAL A 81 -2.44 -6.35 3.57
C VAL A 81 -1.34 -7.12 4.30
N GLU A 82 -1.71 -7.96 5.28
CA GLU A 82 -0.74 -8.76 6.04
C GLU A 82 0.09 -9.67 5.14
N SER A 83 -0.58 -10.40 4.23
CA SER A 83 0.10 -11.31 3.31
C SER A 83 1.10 -10.59 2.41
N ALA A 84 0.76 -9.38 1.95
CA ALA A 84 1.57 -8.61 1.02
C ALA A 84 2.74 -7.91 1.72
N LEU A 85 2.57 -7.47 2.97
CA LEU A 85 3.65 -6.90 3.79
C LEU A 85 4.61 -7.97 4.32
N ALA A 86 4.10 -9.17 4.63
CA ALA A 86 4.92 -10.30 5.08
C ALA A 86 5.68 -10.97 3.93
N ALA A 87 5.15 -10.90 2.70
CA ALA A 87 5.85 -11.29 1.50
C ALA A 87 7.01 -10.30 1.26
N ARG A 88 8.14 -10.53 1.93
CA ARG A 88 9.38 -9.80 1.66
C ARG A 88 9.61 -9.84 0.14
N PRO A 89 9.80 -8.70 -0.55
CA PRO A 89 10.35 -8.75 -1.90
C PRO A 89 11.64 -9.57 -1.81
N PRO A 90 11.92 -10.50 -2.74
CA PRO A 90 13.17 -11.24 -2.68
C PRO A 90 14.33 -10.25 -2.62
N ASP A 91 15.10 -10.29 -1.52
CA ASP A 91 16.42 -9.68 -1.45
C ASP A 91 17.26 -10.35 -2.56
N GLY A 92 17.41 -9.66 -3.70
CA GLY A 92 18.23 -10.12 -4.80
C GLY A 92 19.18 -9.02 -5.26
N PRO A 93 20.51 -9.13 -5.04
CA PRO A 93 21.47 -8.34 -5.78
C PRO A 93 21.62 -8.95 -7.18
N GLY A 94 21.09 -8.30 -8.22
CA GLY A 94 21.21 -8.84 -9.58
C GLY A 94 20.54 -8.04 -10.71
N ALA A 95 21.27 -7.05 -11.21
CA ALA A 95 21.43 -6.69 -12.63
C ALA A 95 20.22 -6.71 -13.61
N GLY A 96 19.94 -5.52 -14.17
CA GLY A 96 19.86 -5.36 -15.63
C GLY A 96 18.52 -4.91 -16.21
N GLY A 97 18.46 -3.67 -16.74
CA GLY A 97 17.50 -3.38 -17.81
C GLY A 97 16.89 -1.99 -17.95
N PHE A 98 17.43 -0.92 -17.35
CA PHE A 98 17.15 0.43 -17.85
C PHE A 98 18.28 0.85 -18.79
N GLY A 99 18.05 0.69 -20.10
CA GLY A 99 18.95 1.19 -21.15
C GLY A 99 19.50 0.13 -22.10
N ALA A 100 18.64 -0.58 -22.83
CA ALA A 100 19.07 -1.15 -24.11
C ALA A 100 19.07 -0.01 -25.15
N ALA A 101 20.25 0.52 -25.45
CA ALA A 101 20.44 1.33 -26.65
C ALA A 101 20.11 0.47 -27.89
N PRO A 102 19.39 0.99 -28.90
CA PRO A 102 19.10 0.21 -30.10
C PRO A 102 20.40 -0.11 -30.85
N ALA A 103 20.53 -1.36 -31.30
CA ALA A 103 21.68 -1.86 -32.04
C ALA A 103 21.92 -1.05 -33.34
N PRO A 104 23.18 -0.85 -33.77
CA PRO A 104 23.48 -0.14 -35.01
C PRO A 104 22.93 -0.89 -36.22
N ARG A 105 22.21 -0.16 -37.08
CA ARG A 105 21.75 -0.66 -38.38
C ARG A 105 22.95 -0.73 -39.33
N THR A 106 23.19 -1.90 -39.91
CA THR A 106 23.98 -2.07 -41.14
C THR A 106 23.04 -2.38 -42.29
#